data_AF-A0A1V5LR88-F1
#
_entry.id   AF-A0A1V5LR88-F1
#
_cell.length_a   1.000
_cell.length_b   1.000
_cell.length_c   1.000
_cell.angle_alpha   90.00
_cell.angle_beta   90.00
_cell.angle_gamma   90.00
#
_symmetry.space_group_name_H-M   'P 1'
#
loop_
_entity.id
_entity.type
_entity.pdbx_description
1 polymer ?
#
loop_
_entity_poly.entity_id
_entity_poly.type
_entity_poly.pdbx_seq_one_letter_code
_entity_poly.pdbx_strand_id
1 'polypeptide(L)'
;MSSLQIGIFADNLKLPLRDGIRKAAELGVASFQMFTTHGEVLPDNMAPDARAEFRRFYEDCGLRLSATCADFGHGFVDAERNRELVPMLYRQVDLAVDLGTAIITTHIGVVPETPDAVWETLRAALNDIGRYAEEHGVQLATETGPESGPVLRALLETLDTKGVMVNFDPANLTMAGYNLDEALDALLPYIVHTHAKDGWRDPGKWREAPLGEGDVDWPHYVARLKAAGYTGAYTIEREVGDDPIGDVARAIAFLRQF
;
A
#
# COMPACT_ATOMS: atom_id res chain seq x y z
N MET A 1 2.15 -25.67 -3.47
CA MET A 1 1.68 -24.27 -3.55
C MET A 1 2.84 -23.38 -3.16
N SER A 2 3.09 -22.27 -3.86
CA SER A 2 4.16 -21.33 -3.48
C SER A 2 3.81 -20.64 -2.15
N SER A 3 4.81 -20.44 -1.30
CA SER A 3 4.65 -19.66 -0.07
C SER A 3 4.30 -18.21 -0.35
N LEU A 4 3.58 -17.56 0.57
CA LEU A 4 3.30 -16.13 0.48
C LEU A 4 4.61 -15.31 0.40
N GLN A 5 4.59 -14.23 -0.40
CA GLN A 5 5.66 -13.23 -0.39
C GLN A 5 5.40 -12.28 0.79
N ILE A 6 5.90 -12.62 1.97
CA ILE A 6 5.70 -11.81 3.16
C ILE A 6 6.64 -10.60 3.12
N GLY A 7 6.10 -9.42 3.39
CA GLY A 7 6.87 -8.19 3.58
C GLY A 7 6.54 -7.48 4.89
N ILE A 8 7.28 -6.42 5.21
CA ILE A 8 7.04 -5.57 6.38
C ILE A 8 7.05 -4.10 5.97
N PHE A 9 6.13 -3.30 6.49
CA PHE A 9 6.27 -1.85 6.46
C PHE A 9 7.36 -1.43 7.46
N ALA A 10 8.57 -1.11 6.97
CA ALA A 10 9.76 -0.95 7.80
C ALA A 10 9.61 0.13 8.88
N ASP A 11 8.93 1.24 8.56
CA ASP A 11 8.66 2.34 9.48
C ASP A 11 7.83 1.91 10.70
N ASN A 12 6.97 0.90 10.58
CA ASN A 12 6.15 0.40 11.69
C ASN A 12 6.95 -0.31 12.78
N LEU A 13 8.21 -0.69 12.51
CA LEU A 13 9.10 -1.27 13.51
C LEU A 13 9.58 -0.24 14.56
N LYS A 14 9.31 1.07 14.36
CA LYS A 14 9.74 2.17 15.23
C LYS A 14 11.26 2.22 15.45
N LEU A 15 12.01 1.80 14.42
CA LEU A 15 13.45 1.90 14.34
C LEU A 15 13.84 2.95 13.28
N PRO A 16 15.07 3.49 13.31
CA PRO A 16 15.61 4.19 12.15
C PRO A 16 15.48 3.32 10.89
N LEU A 17 15.10 3.91 9.75
CA LEU A 17 14.70 3.16 8.55
C LEU A 17 15.68 2.05 8.16
N ARG A 18 16.98 2.34 8.08
CA ARG A 18 18.01 1.34 7.74
C ARG A 18 18.09 0.20 8.77
N ASP A 19 17.87 0.48 10.04
CA ASP A 19 17.82 -0.55 11.08
C ASP A 19 16.52 -1.35 11.00
N GLY A 20 15.40 -0.72 10.62
CA GLY A 20 14.15 -1.40 10.29
C GLY A 20 14.32 -2.38 9.11
N ILE A 21 15.01 -1.98 8.05
CA ILE A 21 15.31 -2.84 6.89
C ILE A 21 16.20 -4.02 7.31
N ARG A 22 17.25 -3.80 8.10
CA ARG A 22 18.06 -4.91 8.64
C ARG A 22 17.23 -5.83 9.51
N LYS A 23 16.36 -5.28 10.36
CA LYS A 23 15.45 -6.06 11.21
C LYS A 23 14.49 -6.91 10.36
N ALA A 24 13.96 -6.38 9.27
CA ALA A 24 13.13 -7.13 8.34
C ALA A 24 13.89 -8.33 7.74
N ALA A 25 15.15 -8.13 7.33
CA ALA A 25 16.01 -9.23 6.86
C ALA A 25 16.26 -10.28 7.96
N GLU A 26 16.55 -9.85 9.19
CA GLU A 26 16.71 -10.75 10.34
C GLU A 26 15.46 -11.57 10.66
N LEU A 27 14.26 -11.00 10.46
CA LEU A 27 12.98 -11.68 10.63
C LEU A 27 12.64 -12.64 9.46
N GLY A 28 13.44 -12.60 8.39
CA GLY A 28 13.35 -13.53 7.27
C GLY A 28 12.14 -13.31 6.37
N VAL A 29 11.78 -12.04 6.12
CA VAL A 29 10.77 -11.68 5.11
C VAL A 29 11.43 -11.45 3.75
N ALA A 30 10.63 -11.44 2.68
CA ALA A 30 11.14 -11.33 1.31
C ALA A 30 11.24 -9.87 0.83
N SER A 31 10.42 -8.98 1.39
CA SER A 31 10.35 -7.58 0.96
C SER A 31 10.04 -6.62 2.10
N PHE A 32 10.13 -5.34 1.80
CA PHE A 32 9.66 -4.27 2.69
C PHE A 32 8.99 -3.15 1.90
N GLN A 33 8.17 -2.37 2.60
CA GLN A 33 7.62 -1.10 2.16
C GLN A 33 8.10 -0.02 3.12
N MET A 34 8.11 1.24 2.68
CA MET A 34 8.51 2.37 3.51
C MET A 34 7.83 3.66 3.09
N PHE A 35 7.75 4.63 3.99
CA PHE A 35 7.33 5.98 3.65
C PHE A 35 8.41 6.72 2.87
N THR A 36 7.98 7.52 1.90
CA THR A 36 8.85 8.45 1.16
C THR A 36 8.36 9.90 1.23
N THR A 37 7.57 10.20 2.27
CA THR A 37 6.98 11.53 2.53
C THR A 37 7.64 12.29 3.67
N HIS A 38 8.56 11.63 4.39
CA HIS A 38 9.41 12.20 5.42
C HIS A 38 10.73 11.41 5.56
N GLY A 39 11.68 11.96 6.32
CA GLY A 39 12.93 11.28 6.65
C GLY A 39 14.01 11.40 5.56
N GLU A 40 14.90 10.41 5.50
CA GLU A 40 16.06 10.43 4.58
C GLU A 40 15.67 10.14 3.12
N VAL A 41 14.59 9.38 2.89
CA VAL A 41 14.19 8.92 1.55
C VAL A 41 13.09 9.81 0.95
N LEU A 42 13.41 11.08 0.77
CA LEU A 42 12.59 12.01 -0.02
C LEU A 42 13.19 12.18 -1.42
N PRO A 43 12.37 12.45 -2.45
CA PRO A 43 12.89 12.76 -3.78
C PRO A 43 13.93 13.90 -3.76
N ASP A 44 13.69 14.94 -2.96
CA ASP A 44 14.55 16.11 -2.85
C ASP A 44 15.77 15.89 -1.93
N ASN A 45 15.75 14.85 -1.09
CA ASN A 45 16.84 14.55 -0.14
C ASN A 45 17.87 13.56 -0.68
N MET A 46 17.56 12.85 -1.77
CA MET A 46 18.44 11.82 -2.31
C MET A 46 18.88 12.15 -3.74
N ALA A 47 20.17 12.46 -3.89
CA ALA A 47 20.81 12.50 -5.21
C ALA A 47 20.80 11.11 -5.87
N PRO A 48 20.89 11.00 -7.22
CA PRO A 48 20.83 9.72 -7.92
C PRO A 48 21.79 8.64 -7.40
N ASP A 49 23.04 9.00 -7.10
CA ASP A 49 24.02 8.06 -6.54
C ASP A 49 23.60 7.54 -5.16
N ALA A 50 23.01 8.39 -4.32
CA ALA A 50 22.49 7.99 -3.01
C ALA A 50 21.30 7.04 -3.14
N ARG A 51 20.44 7.20 -4.16
CA ARG A 51 19.33 6.28 -4.46
C ARG A 51 19.87 4.91 -4.86
N ALA A 52 20.89 4.87 -5.73
CA ALA A 52 21.55 3.63 -6.14
C ALA A 52 22.25 2.94 -4.97
N GLU A 53 22.92 3.68 -4.09
CA GLU A 53 23.53 3.15 -2.86
C GLU A 53 22.48 2.58 -1.90
N PHE A 54 21.37 3.27 -1.70
CA PHE A 54 20.27 2.79 -0.85
C PHE A 54 19.66 1.50 -1.42
N ARG A 55 19.49 1.43 -2.75
CA ARG A 55 19.03 0.22 -3.43
C ARG A 55 19.96 -0.96 -3.18
N ARG A 56 21.25 -0.79 -3.43
CA ARG A 56 22.25 -1.84 -3.16
C ARG A 56 22.24 -2.29 -1.70
N PHE A 57 22.09 -1.35 -0.77
CA PHE A 57 22.04 -1.66 0.66
C PHE A 57 20.94 -2.66 1.02
N TYR A 58 19.70 -2.47 0.54
CA TYR A 58 18.63 -3.41 0.87
C TYR A 58 18.74 -4.72 0.07
N GLU A 59 19.27 -4.67 -1.17
CA GLU A 59 19.54 -5.86 -1.97
C GLU A 59 20.62 -6.75 -1.31
N ASP A 60 21.66 -6.15 -0.73
CA ASP A 60 22.70 -6.82 0.05
C ASP A 60 22.15 -7.45 1.35
N CYS A 61 21.04 -6.91 1.88
CA CYS A 61 20.29 -7.52 2.97
C CYS A 61 19.41 -8.70 2.50
N GLY A 62 19.37 -8.99 1.19
CA GLY A 62 18.54 -10.05 0.61
C GLY A 62 17.05 -9.68 0.48
N LEU A 63 16.72 -8.38 0.56
CA LEU A 63 15.34 -7.89 0.50
C LEU A 63 15.00 -7.30 -0.88
N ARG A 64 13.71 -7.18 -1.15
CA ARG A 64 13.14 -6.38 -2.24
C ARG A 64 12.33 -5.22 -1.68
N LEU A 65 12.29 -4.09 -2.38
CA LEU A 65 11.33 -3.04 -2.09
C LEU A 65 9.99 -3.39 -2.78
N SER A 66 8.96 -3.75 -2.02
CA SER A 66 7.66 -4.12 -2.59
C SER A 66 6.87 -2.91 -3.07
N ALA A 67 6.93 -1.80 -2.34
CA ALA A 67 6.33 -0.52 -2.72
C ALA A 67 6.97 0.63 -1.92
N THR A 68 6.84 1.86 -2.41
CA THR A 68 6.98 3.07 -1.58
C THR A 68 5.61 3.58 -1.16
N CYS A 69 5.51 4.24 -0.02
CA CYS A 69 4.28 4.90 0.43
C CYS A 69 4.43 6.42 0.31
N ALA A 70 3.68 6.99 -0.64
CA ALA A 70 3.64 8.42 -0.95
C ALA A 70 2.32 9.03 -0.47
N ASP A 71 1.95 8.78 0.79
CA ASP A 71 0.77 9.38 1.41
C ASP A 71 1.10 10.70 2.09
N PHE A 72 0.50 11.78 1.59
CA PHE A 72 0.64 13.14 2.12
C PHE A 72 -0.50 13.55 3.06
N GLY A 73 -1.46 12.66 3.35
CA GLY A 73 -2.55 12.89 4.29
C GLY A 73 -3.67 13.83 3.79
N HIS A 74 -3.72 14.11 2.49
CA HIS A 74 -4.68 15.04 1.88
C HIS A 74 -5.61 14.39 0.85
N GLY A 75 -5.20 13.26 0.26
CA GLY A 75 -5.82 12.75 -0.96
C GLY A 75 -5.74 13.73 -2.12
N PHE A 76 -6.53 13.47 -3.18
CA PHE A 76 -6.58 14.29 -4.39
C PHE A 76 -7.98 14.88 -4.64
N VAL A 77 -8.70 15.18 -3.56
CA VAL A 77 -10.10 15.67 -3.59
C VAL A 77 -10.22 17.18 -3.76
N ASP A 78 -9.11 17.92 -3.70
CA ASP A 78 -9.07 19.39 -3.81
C ASP A 78 -8.23 19.84 -5.01
N ALA A 79 -8.86 20.51 -5.97
CA ALA A 79 -8.23 20.90 -7.22
C ALA A 79 -7.14 21.98 -7.06
N GLU A 80 -7.22 22.84 -6.05
CA GLU A 80 -6.19 23.84 -5.77
C GLU A 80 -4.96 23.15 -5.17
N ARG A 81 -5.17 22.26 -4.20
CA ARG A 81 -4.10 21.47 -3.56
C ARG A 81 -3.42 20.53 -4.55
N ASN A 82 -4.18 19.96 -5.49
CA ASN A 82 -3.65 19.08 -6.54
C ASN A 82 -2.59 19.74 -7.42
N ARG A 83 -2.58 21.08 -7.54
CA ARG A 83 -1.52 21.81 -8.26
C ARG A 83 -0.14 21.61 -7.64
N GLU A 84 -0.09 21.27 -6.35
CA GLU A 84 1.14 20.96 -5.62
C GLU A 84 1.34 19.43 -5.51
N LEU A 85 0.28 18.69 -5.17
CA LEU A 85 0.38 17.25 -4.89
C LEU A 85 0.69 16.40 -6.12
N VAL A 86 0.13 16.74 -7.30
CA VAL A 86 0.37 15.96 -8.53
C VAL A 86 1.85 16.02 -8.95
N PRO A 87 2.51 17.19 -9.05
CA PRO A 87 3.95 17.25 -9.29
C PRO A 87 4.79 16.55 -8.22
N MET A 88 4.36 16.57 -6.96
CA MET A 88 5.05 15.80 -5.91
C MET A 88 4.98 14.29 -6.17
N LEU A 89 3.83 13.79 -6.64
CA LEU A 89 3.67 12.38 -7.02
C LEU A 89 4.53 11.99 -8.23
N TYR A 90 4.72 12.87 -9.21
CA TYR A 90 5.65 12.61 -10.32
C TYR A 90 7.08 12.35 -9.81
N ARG A 91 7.54 13.16 -8.85
CA ARG A 91 8.86 12.92 -8.24
C ARG A 91 8.93 11.64 -7.43
N GLN A 92 7.80 11.17 -6.88
CA GLN A 92 7.71 9.87 -6.21
C GLN A 92 7.74 8.72 -7.21
N VAL A 93 7.14 8.87 -8.40
CA VAL A 93 7.28 7.94 -9.53
C VAL A 93 8.75 7.79 -9.92
N ASP A 94 9.44 8.91 -10.13
CA ASP A 94 10.87 8.89 -10.48
C ASP A 94 11.71 8.23 -9.38
N LEU A 95 11.40 8.54 -8.11
CA LEU A 95 12.07 7.92 -6.96
C LEU A 95 11.82 6.41 -6.89
N ALA A 96 10.58 5.95 -7.13
CA ALA A 96 10.24 4.53 -7.14
C ALA A 96 11.04 3.76 -8.20
N VAL A 97 11.16 4.32 -9.41
CA VAL A 97 11.98 3.77 -10.50
C VAL A 97 13.44 3.63 -10.07
N ASP A 98 14.04 4.70 -9.54
CA ASP A 98 15.45 4.68 -9.10
C ASP A 98 15.69 3.68 -7.97
N LEU A 99 14.74 3.60 -7.03
CA LEU A 99 14.79 2.67 -5.91
C LEU A 99 14.42 1.24 -6.30
N GLY A 100 13.98 0.98 -7.53
CA GLY A 100 13.77 -0.36 -8.07
C GLY A 100 12.43 -1.00 -7.77
N THR A 101 11.39 -0.22 -7.48
CA THR A 101 10.01 -0.72 -7.37
C THR A 101 9.12 -0.13 -8.47
N ALA A 102 8.07 -0.88 -8.83
CA ALA A 102 7.06 -0.48 -9.80
C ALA A 102 5.73 -0.07 -9.11
N ILE A 103 5.70 0.05 -7.79
CA ILE A 103 4.47 0.29 -7.03
C ILE A 103 4.66 1.45 -6.05
N ILE A 104 3.73 2.39 -6.07
CA ILE A 104 3.58 3.46 -5.08
C ILE A 104 2.21 3.32 -4.44
N THR A 105 2.14 3.23 -3.12
CA THR A 105 0.89 3.23 -2.36
C THR A 105 0.55 4.63 -1.87
N THR A 106 -0.74 4.98 -1.83
CA THR A 106 -1.21 6.24 -1.24
C THR A 106 -2.70 6.19 -0.92
N HIS A 107 -3.16 7.06 -0.02
CA HIS A 107 -4.58 7.37 0.13
C HIS A 107 -4.97 8.44 -0.89
N ILE A 108 -5.98 8.15 -1.70
CA ILE A 108 -6.47 9.09 -2.72
C ILE A 108 -7.50 10.09 -2.17
N GLY A 109 -7.93 9.93 -0.92
CA GLY A 109 -9.08 10.63 -0.35
C GLY A 109 -10.31 9.73 -0.28
N VAL A 110 -11.48 10.32 -0.09
CA VAL A 110 -12.76 9.57 -0.03
C VAL A 110 -13.45 9.67 -1.38
N VAL A 111 -13.73 8.53 -2.01
CA VAL A 111 -14.52 8.52 -3.24
C VAL A 111 -16.00 8.68 -2.89
N PRO A 112 -16.71 9.68 -3.43
CA PRO A 112 -18.13 9.86 -3.16
C PRO A 112 -18.95 8.73 -3.80
N GLU A 113 -20.01 8.27 -3.14
CA GLU A 113 -20.86 7.18 -3.64
C GLU A 113 -21.51 7.48 -4.99
N THR A 114 -21.79 8.76 -5.26
CA THR A 114 -22.33 9.25 -6.52
C THR A 114 -21.40 10.30 -7.11
N PRO A 115 -21.16 10.30 -8.44
CA PRO A 115 -20.30 11.30 -9.07
C PRO A 115 -20.75 12.73 -8.80
N ASP A 116 -19.83 13.54 -8.28
CA ASP A 116 -19.99 14.96 -8.00
C ASP A 116 -18.70 15.74 -8.37
N ALA A 117 -18.53 16.96 -7.85
CA ALA A 117 -17.33 17.75 -8.11
C ALA A 117 -16.04 17.12 -7.51
N VAL A 118 -16.14 16.41 -6.39
CA VAL A 118 -15.01 15.67 -5.79
C VAL A 118 -14.64 14.50 -6.68
N TRP A 119 -15.63 13.76 -7.20
CA TRP A 119 -15.40 12.69 -8.17
C TRP A 119 -14.61 13.17 -9.38
N GLU A 120 -15.03 14.27 -10.01
CA GLU A 120 -14.32 14.81 -11.18
C GLU A 120 -12.92 15.32 -10.83
N THR A 121 -12.73 15.85 -9.62
CA THR A 121 -11.41 16.29 -9.13
C THR A 121 -10.46 15.10 -8.96
N LEU A 122 -10.94 14.01 -8.34
CA LEU A 122 -10.21 12.75 -8.22
C LEU A 122 -9.91 12.18 -9.61
N ARG A 123 -10.92 12.04 -10.46
CA ARG A 123 -10.79 11.47 -11.81
C ARG A 123 -9.76 12.23 -12.64
N ALA A 124 -9.74 13.56 -12.57
CA ALA A 124 -8.76 14.37 -13.28
C ALA A 124 -7.34 14.16 -12.76
N ALA A 125 -7.14 14.22 -11.43
CA ALA A 125 -5.82 14.04 -10.82
C ALA A 125 -5.26 12.64 -11.02
N LEU A 126 -6.07 11.60 -10.83
CA LEU A 126 -5.68 10.20 -10.99
C LEU A 126 -5.37 9.86 -12.44
N ASN A 127 -6.07 10.44 -13.40
CA ASN A 127 -5.71 10.31 -14.81
C ASN A 127 -4.35 10.92 -15.14
N ASP A 128 -4.04 12.07 -14.54
CA ASP A 128 -2.76 12.74 -14.76
C ASP A 128 -1.59 11.95 -14.15
N ILE A 129 -1.72 11.59 -12.86
CA ILE A 129 -0.74 10.78 -12.15
C ILE A 129 -0.58 9.41 -12.80
N GLY A 130 -1.69 8.74 -13.12
CA GLY A 130 -1.69 7.40 -13.69
C GLY A 130 -1.02 7.33 -15.05
N ARG A 131 -1.25 8.31 -15.94
CA ARG A 131 -0.54 8.36 -17.24
C ARG A 131 0.96 8.51 -17.04
N TYR A 132 1.39 9.41 -16.15
CA TYR A 132 2.82 9.57 -15.88
C TYR A 132 3.42 8.29 -15.29
N ALA A 133 2.74 7.66 -14.33
CA ALA A 133 3.19 6.40 -13.75
C ALA A 133 3.30 5.29 -14.82
N GLU A 134 2.29 5.14 -15.68
CA GLU A 134 2.27 4.18 -16.79
C GLU A 134 3.43 4.37 -17.76
N GLU A 135 3.73 5.62 -18.14
CA GLU A 135 4.88 5.97 -19.01
C GLU A 135 6.23 5.56 -18.41
N HIS A 136 6.32 5.48 -17.08
CA HIS A 136 7.53 5.11 -16.33
C HIS A 136 7.53 3.66 -15.84
N GLY A 137 6.51 2.87 -16.19
CA GLY A 137 6.39 1.47 -15.76
C GLY A 137 6.08 1.30 -14.27
N VAL A 138 5.45 2.31 -13.66
CA VAL A 138 5.02 2.33 -12.25
C VAL A 138 3.49 2.32 -12.18
N GLN A 139 2.94 1.79 -11.09
CA GLN A 139 1.52 1.81 -10.78
C GLN A 139 1.29 2.53 -9.45
N LEU A 140 0.34 3.47 -9.45
CA LEU A 140 -0.20 4.11 -8.26
C LEU A 140 -1.29 3.20 -7.67
N ALA A 141 -0.98 2.54 -6.57
CA ALA A 141 -1.87 1.65 -5.85
C ALA A 141 -2.64 2.42 -4.76
N THR A 142 -3.96 2.56 -4.94
CA THR A 142 -4.83 3.28 -4.01
C THR A 142 -5.15 2.40 -2.80
N GLU A 143 -4.98 2.92 -1.59
CA GLU A 143 -5.35 2.24 -0.35
C GLU A 143 -6.86 2.06 -0.24
N THR A 144 -7.33 0.84 0.09
CA THR A 144 -8.74 0.60 0.39
C THR A 144 -9.10 0.96 1.82
N GLY A 145 -10.36 1.37 2.06
CA GLY A 145 -10.85 1.62 3.41
C GLY A 145 -11.87 2.75 3.52
N PRO A 146 -11.67 3.91 2.87
CA PRO A 146 -12.60 5.02 3.00
C PRO A 146 -13.96 4.75 2.34
N GLU A 147 -13.97 4.08 1.19
CA GLU A 147 -15.18 3.66 0.46
C GLU A 147 -15.28 2.13 0.31
N SER A 148 -16.45 1.67 -0.14
CA SER A 148 -16.65 0.26 -0.50
C SER A 148 -15.89 -0.10 -1.79
N GLY A 149 -15.53 -1.38 -1.95
CA GLY A 149 -14.84 -1.82 -3.16
C GLY A 149 -15.61 -1.57 -4.48
N PRO A 150 -16.94 -1.76 -4.55
CA PRO A 150 -17.71 -1.36 -5.73
C PRO A 150 -17.65 0.13 -6.07
N VAL A 151 -17.61 1.02 -5.08
CA VAL A 151 -17.47 2.47 -5.29
C VAL A 151 -16.08 2.81 -5.85
N LEU A 152 -15.03 2.25 -5.27
CA LEU A 152 -13.67 2.43 -5.79
C LEU A 152 -13.53 1.88 -7.22
N ARG A 153 -14.08 0.69 -7.49
CA ARG A 153 -14.11 0.11 -8.84
C ARG A 153 -14.81 1.04 -9.84
N ALA A 154 -15.95 1.61 -9.46
CA ALA A 154 -16.68 2.52 -10.33
C ALA A 154 -15.83 3.75 -10.71
N LEU A 155 -15.01 4.27 -9.79
CA LEU A 155 -14.06 5.34 -10.12
C LEU A 155 -12.97 4.84 -11.07
N LEU A 156 -12.34 3.70 -10.77
CA LEU A 156 -11.28 3.11 -11.59
C LEU A 156 -11.73 2.84 -13.03
N GLU A 157 -12.97 2.40 -13.24
CA GLU A 157 -13.56 2.17 -14.58
C GLU A 157 -13.74 3.45 -15.40
N THR A 158 -13.71 4.64 -14.77
CA THR A 158 -13.79 5.94 -15.46
C THR A 158 -12.44 6.56 -15.80
N LEU A 159 -11.33 5.91 -15.43
CA LEU A 159 -9.98 6.40 -15.70
C LEU A 159 -9.53 6.01 -17.12
N ASP A 160 -8.95 6.98 -17.81
CA ASP A 160 -8.32 6.87 -19.13
C ASP A 160 -6.82 6.50 -19.00
N THR A 161 -6.49 5.62 -18.06
CA THR A 161 -5.12 5.12 -17.79
C THR A 161 -5.16 3.77 -17.10
N LYS A 162 -4.10 2.98 -17.25
CA LYS A 162 -3.89 1.71 -16.51
C LYS A 162 -2.88 1.86 -15.37
N GLY A 163 -2.37 3.06 -15.14
CA GLY A 163 -1.40 3.36 -14.09
C GLY A 163 -1.98 3.47 -12.69
N VAL A 164 -3.31 3.43 -12.52
CA VAL A 164 -3.98 3.47 -11.21
C VAL A 164 -4.57 2.11 -10.88
N MET A 165 -4.12 1.55 -9.76
CA MET A 165 -4.39 0.19 -9.29
C MET A 165 -4.73 0.22 -7.80
N VAL A 166 -4.79 -0.94 -7.14
CA VAL A 166 -5.21 -1.05 -5.75
C VAL A 166 -4.10 -1.63 -4.87
N ASN A 167 -3.90 -0.96 -3.72
CA ASN A 167 -3.28 -1.57 -2.54
C ASN A 167 -4.42 -2.04 -1.63
N PHE A 168 -4.62 -3.35 -1.56
CA PHE A 168 -5.77 -3.90 -0.83
C PHE A 168 -5.40 -4.12 0.64
N ASP A 169 -6.10 -3.41 1.53
CA ASP A 169 -6.06 -3.60 2.97
C ASP A 169 -7.41 -4.17 3.47
N PRO A 170 -7.44 -5.45 3.85
CA PRO A 170 -8.67 -6.09 4.29
C PRO A 170 -9.15 -5.59 5.66
N ALA A 171 -8.26 -5.10 6.52
CA ALA A 171 -8.62 -4.61 7.84
C ALA A 171 -9.32 -3.26 7.78
N ASN A 172 -8.84 -2.34 6.92
CA ASN A 172 -9.49 -1.04 6.75
C ASN A 172 -10.95 -1.22 6.28
N LEU A 173 -11.19 -2.11 5.32
CA LEU A 173 -12.54 -2.45 4.87
C LEU A 173 -13.39 -3.09 6.00
N THR A 174 -12.79 -3.99 6.77
CA THR A 174 -13.47 -4.70 7.87
C THR A 174 -13.86 -3.75 9.01
N MET A 175 -12.94 -2.87 9.42
CA MET A 175 -13.18 -1.86 10.46
C MET A 175 -14.20 -0.81 10.01
N ALA A 176 -14.18 -0.42 8.74
CA ALA A 176 -15.18 0.48 8.15
C ALA A 176 -16.56 -0.17 7.99
N GLY A 177 -16.67 -1.48 8.19
CA GLY A 177 -17.94 -2.21 8.14
C GLY A 177 -18.32 -2.70 6.74
N TYR A 178 -17.44 -2.56 5.74
CA TYR A 178 -17.71 -3.03 4.39
C TYR A 178 -17.68 -4.56 4.27
N ASN A 179 -18.30 -5.07 3.21
CA ASN A 179 -18.31 -6.49 2.87
C ASN A 179 -17.02 -6.83 2.09
N LEU A 180 -16.20 -7.71 2.66
CA LEU A 180 -14.91 -8.10 2.09
C LEU A 180 -15.08 -8.88 0.78
N ASP A 181 -16.14 -9.69 0.63
CA ASP A 181 -16.39 -10.46 -0.59
C ASP A 181 -16.76 -9.56 -1.76
N GLU A 182 -17.65 -8.59 -1.53
CA GLU A 182 -18.01 -7.59 -2.54
C GLU A 182 -16.79 -6.75 -2.95
N ALA A 183 -15.94 -6.41 -1.98
CA ALA A 183 -14.71 -5.68 -2.28
C ALA A 183 -13.72 -6.51 -3.10
N LEU A 184 -13.54 -7.80 -2.77
CA LEU A 184 -12.71 -8.70 -3.56
C LEU A 184 -13.28 -8.91 -4.97
N ASP A 185 -14.58 -9.17 -5.10
CA ASP A 185 -15.24 -9.34 -6.40
C ASP A 185 -15.06 -8.10 -7.29
N ALA A 186 -15.11 -6.91 -6.70
CA ALA A 186 -14.92 -5.66 -7.40
C ALA A 186 -13.46 -5.39 -7.77
N LEU A 187 -12.54 -5.58 -6.83
CA LEU A 187 -11.19 -5.02 -6.92
C LEU A 187 -10.11 -6.02 -7.32
N LEU A 188 -10.35 -7.34 -7.25
CA LEU A 188 -9.35 -8.38 -7.59
C LEU A 188 -8.55 -8.11 -8.88
N PRO A 189 -9.17 -7.67 -10.01
CA PRO A 189 -8.43 -7.36 -11.24
C PRO A 189 -7.45 -6.18 -11.13
N TYR A 190 -7.61 -5.34 -10.11
CA TYR A 190 -6.85 -4.11 -9.88
C TYR A 190 -5.81 -4.26 -8.75
N ILE A 191 -5.80 -5.37 -8.01
CA ILE A 191 -4.88 -5.55 -6.87
C ILE A 191 -3.46 -5.81 -7.37
N VAL A 192 -2.53 -4.93 -7.02
CA VAL A 192 -1.09 -5.06 -7.34
C VAL A 192 -0.22 -5.14 -6.10
N HIS A 193 -0.73 -4.69 -4.97
CA HIS A 193 -0.10 -4.77 -3.65
C HIS A 193 -1.16 -5.02 -2.58
N THR A 194 -0.76 -5.56 -1.44
CA THR A 194 -1.68 -5.76 -0.31
C THR A 194 -0.99 -5.46 1.00
N HIS A 195 -1.75 -4.87 1.93
CA HIS A 195 -1.37 -4.86 3.34
C HIS A 195 -1.86 -6.12 4.05
N ALA A 196 -1.05 -6.59 4.98
CA ALA A 196 -1.40 -7.63 5.92
C ALA A 196 -1.61 -7.04 7.30
N LYS A 197 -2.82 -6.52 7.48
CA LYS A 197 -3.31 -5.86 8.69
C LYS A 197 -4.58 -6.56 9.17
N ASP A 198 -4.86 -6.47 10.47
CA ASP A 198 -6.09 -7.01 11.04
C ASP A 198 -6.78 -5.96 11.92
N GLY A 199 -8.07 -6.13 12.12
CA GLY A 199 -8.89 -5.16 12.82
C GLY A 199 -10.21 -5.73 13.27
N TRP A 200 -10.75 -5.13 14.33
CA TRP A 200 -12.05 -5.49 14.87
C TRP A 200 -13.14 -4.69 14.16
N ARG A 201 -14.22 -5.38 13.77
CA ARG A 201 -15.44 -4.75 13.28
C ARG A 201 -16.18 -4.09 14.45
N ASP A 202 -15.84 -2.82 14.71
CA ASP A 202 -16.45 -1.99 15.75
C ASP A 202 -16.96 -0.69 15.11
N PRO A 203 -18.26 -0.61 14.71
CA PRO A 203 -18.79 0.51 13.97
C PRO A 203 -18.46 1.88 14.62
N GLY A 204 -17.80 2.74 13.85
CA GLY A 204 -17.39 4.07 14.30
C GLY A 204 -16.11 4.12 15.14
N LYS A 205 -15.39 3.01 15.29
CA LYS A 205 -14.08 2.96 15.94
C LYS A 205 -13.05 2.23 15.08
N TRP A 206 -11.93 2.91 14.86
CA TRP A 206 -10.76 2.29 14.25
C TRP A 206 -9.99 1.52 15.33
N ARG A 207 -10.12 0.19 15.30
CA ARG A 207 -9.51 -0.71 16.29
C ARG A 207 -8.71 -1.79 15.59
N GLU A 208 -7.48 -1.46 15.29
CA GLU A 208 -6.50 -2.38 14.75
C GLU A 208 -6.17 -3.50 15.76
N ALA A 209 -6.04 -4.73 15.26
CA ALA A 209 -5.72 -5.93 16.03
C ALA A 209 -4.33 -6.46 15.61
N PRO A 210 -3.64 -7.22 16.48
CA PRO A 210 -2.56 -8.08 16.02
C PRO A 210 -3.05 -9.02 14.91
N LEU A 211 -2.18 -9.28 13.92
CA LEU A 211 -2.56 -10.06 12.74
C LEU A 211 -3.02 -11.47 13.10
N GLY A 212 -4.21 -11.86 12.63
CA GLY A 212 -4.83 -13.16 12.90
C GLY A 212 -5.66 -13.21 14.18
N GLU A 213 -5.73 -12.10 14.92
CA GLU A 213 -6.58 -11.99 16.11
C GLU A 213 -7.87 -11.20 15.85
N GLY A 214 -7.96 -10.45 14.74
CA GLY A 214 -9.14 -9.62 14.44
C GLY A 214 -10.21 -10.35 13.64
N ASP A 215 -11.07 -9.57 12.97
CA ASP A 215 -12.26 -10.07 12.28
C ASP A 215 -12.03 -10.30 10.77
N VAL A 216 -10.81 -10.15 10.26
CA VAL A 216 -10.48 -10.49 8.87
C VAL A 216 -10.44 -12.01 8.71
N ASP A 217 -11.25 -12.57 7.80
CA ASP A 217 -11.18 -13.99 7.42
C ASP A 217 -9.96 -14.25 6.52
N TRP A 218 -8.80 -14.41 7.16
CA TRP A 218 -7.50 -14.62 6.52
C TRP A 218 -7.43 -15.88 5.64
N PRO A 219 -7.88 -17.07 6.08
CA PRO A 219 -7.92 -18.25 5.22
C PRO A 219 -8.68 -18.02 3.92
N HIS A 220 -9.85 -17.37 4.00
CA HIS A 220 -10.65 -17.04 2.83
C HIS A 220 -9.98 -15.99 1.94
N TYR A 221 -9.51 -14.88 2.51
CA TYR A 221 -8.84 -13.80 1.78
C TYR A 221 -7.62 -14.30 1.00
N VAL A 222 -6.73 -15.07 1.65
CA VAL A 222 -5.55 -15.64 1.00
C VAL A 222 -5.94 -16.65 -0.08
N ALA A 223 -6.95 -17.47 0.13
CA ALA A 223 -7.44 -18.41 -0.88
C ALA A 223 -7.97 -17.67 -2.13
N ARG A 224 -8.70 -16.57 -1.94
CA ARG A 224 -9.24 -15.73 -3.02
C ARG A 224 -8.12 -15.08 -3.85
N LEU A 225 -7.12 -14.49 -3.19
CA LEU A 225 -5.96 -13.91 -3.88
C LEU A 225 -5.15 -14.97 -4.63
N LYS A 226 -4.88 -16.13 -4.01
CA LYS A 226 -4.18 -17.25 -4.69
C LYS A 226 -4.97 -17.77 -5.89
N ALA A 227 -6.29 -17.91 -5.78
CA ALA A 227 -7.14 -18.35 -6.88
C ALA A 227 -7.16 -17.36 -8.05
N ALA A 228 -7.04 -16.06 -7.77
CA ALA A 228 -6.89 -15.01 -8.76
C ALA A 228 -5.46 -14.91 -9.35
N GLY A 229 -4.51 -15.70 -8.84
CA GLY A 229 -3.12 -15.70 -9.32
C GLY A 229 -2.28 -14.55 -8.77
N TYR A 230 -2.69 -13.92 -7.66
CA TYR A 230 -1.87 -12.89 -7.01
C TYR A 230 -0.57 -13.48 -6.47
N THR A 231 0.56 -12.93 -6.91
CA THR A 231 1.91 -13.33 -6.50
C THR A 231 2.70 -12.21 -5.82
N GLY A 232 2.05 -11.07 -5.57
CA GLY A 232 2.67 -9.90 -4.95
C GLY A 232 2.86 -10.05 -3.44
N ALA A 233 3.33 -8.96 -2.81
CA ALA A 233 3.64 -8.94 -1.39
C ALA A 233 2.37 -8.90 -0.51
N TYR A 234 2.47 -9.57 0.63
CA TYR A 234 1.58 -9.42 1.78
C TYR A 234 2.36 -8.64 2.82
N THR A 235 2.26 -7.31 2.74
CA THR A 235 3.13 -6.42 3.52
C THR A 235 2.49 -6.14 4.87
N ILE A 236 3.10 -6.66 5.94
CA ILE A 236 2.60 -6.47 7.30
C ILE A 236 2.64 -4.99 7.65
N GLU A 237 1.46 -4.44 7.96
CA GLU A 237 1.29 -3.10 8.51
C GLU A 237 0.77 -3.25 9.94
N ARG A 238 1.46 -2.60 10.87
CA ARG A 238 1.14 -2.62 12.30
C ARG A 238 1.39 -1.25 12.91
N GLU A 239 0.35 -0.45 13.10
CA GLU A 239 0.51 0.98 13.42
C GLU A 239 0.36 1.26 14.93
N VAL A 240 -0.23 0.34 15.67
CA VAL A 240 -0.45 0.48 17.13
C VAL A 240 0.23 -0.62 17.94
N GLY A 241 0.22 -0.47 19.26
CA GLY A 241 0.84 -1.40 20.21
C GLY A 241 2.21 -0.94 20.73
N ASP A 242 2.60 -1.58 21.84
CA ASP A 242 3.81 -1.24 22.60
C ASP A 242 5.04 -2.08 22.20
N ASP A 243 4.83 -3.24 21.55
CA ASP A 243 5.89 -4.13 21.07
C ASP A 243 5.75 -4.39 19.54
N PRO A 244 6.11 -3.42 18.69
CA PRO A 244 5.93 -3.54 17.25
C PRO A 244 6.72 -4.71 16.64
N ILE A 245 7.93 -4.99 17.14
CA ILE A 245 8.78 -6.08 16.63
C ILE A 245 8.16 -7.43 17.00
N GLY A 246 7.69 -7.60 18.23
CA GLY A 246 7.00 -8.82 18.65
C GLY A 246 5.70 -9.05 17.89
N ASP A 247 4.90 -8.01 17.68
CA ASP A 247 3.67 -8.08 16.89
C ASP A 247 3.96 -8.51 15.45
N VAL A 248 4.93 -7.89 14.79
CA VAL A 248 5.36 -8.25 13.43
C VAL A 248 5.90 -9.68 13.37
N ALA A 249 6.70 -10.11 14.34
CA ALA A 249 7.20 -11.49 14.38
C ALA A 249 6.08 -12.52 14.48
N ARG A 250 5.03 -12.25 15.27
CA ARG A 250 3.83 -13.10 15.35
C ARG A 250 3.03 -13.08 14.05
N ALA A 251 2.88 -11.92 13.43
CA ALA A 251 2.24 -11.76 12.13
C ALA A 251 2.93 -12.59 11.03
N ILE A 252 4.27 -12.59 10.99
CA ILE A 252 5.05 -13.44 10.07
C ILE A 252 4.75 -14.92 10.33
N ALA A 253 4.77 -15.36 11.59
CA ALA A 253 4.48 -16.75 11.95
C ALA A 253 3.06 -17.17 11.58
N PHE A 254 2.10 -16.25 11.69
CA PHE A 254 0.72 -16.44 11.24
C PHE A 254 0.64 -16.61 9.72
N LEU A 255 1.18 -15.66 8.94
CA LEU A 255 1.13 -15.71 7.47
C LEU A 255 1.85 -16.92 6.87
N ARG A 256 2.90 -17.43 7.51
CA ARG A 256 3.63 -18.64 7.07
C ARG A 256 2.79 -19.92 7.14
N GLN A 257 1.60 -19.89 7.74
CA GLN A 257 0.69 -21.04 7.78
C GLN A 257 -0.05 -21.25 6.45
N PHE A 258 -0.05 -20.27 5.55
CA PHE A 258 -0.74 -20.31 4.26
C PHE A 258 0.18 -20.61 3.07
#